data_AF-A0A8S3Z9X6-F1
#
_entry.id   AF-A0A8S3Z9X6-F1
#
_cell.length_a   1.000
_cell.length_b   1.000
_cell.length_c   1.000
_cell.angle_alpha   90.00
_cell.angle_beta   90.00
_cell.angle_gamma   90.00
#
_symmetry.space_group_name_H-M   'P 1'
#
loop_
_entity.id
_entity.type
_entity.pdbx_description
1 polymer ?
#
loop_
_entity_poly.entity_id
_entity_poly.type
_entity_poly.pdbx_seq_one_letter_code
_entity_poly.pdbx_strand_id
1 'polypeptide(L)'
;MMNLLVTFSLAILSVSTEDVPIDWPVNQPDYQLPIFLSARAGIACEETPIVWRNNNMTCPERAVCADVFLTPRELEDGSQCEEKRILHNCLCPGGSVCPFEKPSHFLYASALQRQYTCQNICRLPYCGNIRSMTPVAQTVVNEAINFGRRTYTRMDCRCSRHHVPFGTHRAVQTSPARNGIKKFVEYVCSRSENENMIPDPCEI
;
A
#
# COMPACT_ATOMS: atom_id res chain seq x y z
N MET A 1 -16.31 -32.16 60.08
CA MET A 1 -16.77 -31.53 58.82
C MET A 1 -16.79 -30.03 59.04
N MET A 2 -15.74 -29.32 58.66
CA MET A 2 -15.61 -27.86 58.80
C MET A 2 -15.74 -27.24 57.41
N ASN A 3 -16.84 -26.54 57.17
CA ASN A 3 -17.03 -25.72 55.96
C ASN A 3 -16.40 -24.34 56.20
N LEU A 4 -15.36 -24.05 55.44
CA LEU A 4 -14.66 -22.77 55.40
C LEU A 4 -15.42 -21.84 54.44
N LEU A 5 -16.13 -20.86 54.99
CA LEU A 5 -16.75 -19.78 54.21
C LEU A 5 -15.69 -18.72 53.92
N VAL A 6 -15.25 -18.63 52.66
CA VAL A 6 -14.36 -17.58 52.17
C VAL A 6 -15.23 -16.44 51.64
N THR A 7 -15.26 -15.33 52.35
CA THR A 7 -15.85 -14.06 51.89
C THR A 7 -14.86 -13.35 50.96
N PHE A 8 -15.19 -13.26 49.67
CA PHE A 8 -14.48 -12.41 48.71
C PHE A 8 -15.10 -11.01 48.71
N SER A 9 -14.35 -10.03 49.19
CA SER A 9 -14.68 -8.60 49.06
C SER A 9 -14.31 -8.11 47.65
N LEU A 10 -15.31 -7.71 46.85
CA LEU A 10 -15.08 -7.00 45.60
C LEU A 10 -14.73 -5.53 45.92
N ALA A 11 -13.49 -5.14 45.68
CA ALA A 11 -13.11 -3.73 45.60
C ALA A 11 -13.30 -3.26 44.15
N ILE A 12 -14.32 -2.44 43.91
CA ILE A 12 -14.51 -1.74 42.63
C ILE A 12 -13.61 -0.51 42.66
N LEU A 13 -12.46 -0.57 41.99
CA LEU A 13 -11.66 0.60 41.68
C LEU A 13 -12.29 1.30 40.47
N SER A 14 -12.86 2.47 40.74
CA SER A 14 -13.27 3.46 39.74
C SER A 14 -12.03 3.95 38.98
N VAL A 15 -11.91 3.59 37.70
CA VAL A 15 -10.92 4.18 36.78
C VAL A 15 -11.49 5.51 36.28
N SER A 16 -10.89 6.61 36.74
CA SER A 16 -11.10 7.94 36.21
C SER A 16 -10.54 8.01 34.78
N THR A 17 -11.38 8.33 33.81
CA THR A 17 -10.96 8.69 32.46
C THR A 17 -10.49 10.14 32.46
N GLU A 18 -9.20 10.34 32.73
CA GLU A 18 -8.57 11.63 32.43
C GLU A 18 -8.21 11.64 30.93
N ASP A 19 -8.76 12.64 30.24
CA ASP A 19 -8.46 12.98 28.85
C ASP A 19 -6.95 13.16 28.67
N VAL A 20 -6.31 12.20 28.00
CA VAL A 20 -4.93 12.34 27.54
C VAL A 20 -4.97 13.17 26.25
N PRO A 21 -4.46 14.41 26.23
CA PRO A 21 -4.26 15.11 24.99
C PRO A 21 -3.19 14.35 24.20
N ILE A 22 -3.57 13.84 23.02
CA ILE A 22 -2.63 13.28 22.05
C ILE A 22 -1.89 14.47 21.44
N ASP A 23 -0.82 14.91 22.11
CA ASP A 23 0.20 15.75 21.51
C ASP A 23 0.93 14.90 20.47
N TRP A 24 0.67 15.17 19.20
CA TRP A 24 1.48 14.66 18.11
C TRP A 24 2.84 15.34 18.19
N PRO A 25 3.97 14.62 18.35
CA PRO A 25 5.27 15.24 18.21
C PRO A 25 5.45 15.68 16.75
N VAL A 26 5.28 16.98 16.51
CA VAL A 26 5.76 17.69 15.31
C VAL A 26 7.27 17.74 15.41
N ASN A 27 7.93 16.68 14.94
CA ASN A 27 9.32 16.67 14.55
C ASN A 27 9.57 15.37 13.76
N GLN A 28 9.11 15.34 12.52
CA GLN A 28 9.71 14.46 11.52
C GLN A 28 11.02 15.10 11.06
N PRO A 29 12.12 14.35 10.97
CA PRO A 29 13.29 14.82 10.24
C PRO A 29 12.90 15.00 8.77
N ASP A 30 13.20 16.17 8.21
CA ASP A 30 13.16 16.42 6.77
C ASP A 30 14.13 15.44 6.06
N TYR A 31 13.63 14.27 5.68
CA TYR A 31 14.35 13.37 4.79
C TYR A 31 14.19 13.89 3.36
N GLN A 32 15.06 14.84 3.00
CA GLN A 32 15.35 15.17 1.61
C GLN A 32 15.93 13.93 0.93
N LEU A 33 15.09 13.22 0.17
CA LEU A 33 15.55 12.26 -0.82
C LEU A 33 16.45 12.98 -1.84
N PRO A 34 17.52 12.37 -2.36
CA PRO A 34 18.37 13.00 -3.36
C PRO A 34 17.60 13.14 -4.67
N ILE A 35 17.14 14.37 -4.90
CA ILE A 35 16.48 14.87 -6.10
C ILE A 35 17.52 15.04 -7.19
N PHE A 36 17.41 14.35 -8.32
CA PHE A 36 17.92 14.86 -9.61
C PHE A 36 17.04 14.43 -10.79
N LEU A 37 15.87 15.07 -10.85
CA LEU A 37 15.35 15.65 -12.09
C LEU A 37 14.96 17.08 -11.72
N SER A 38 15.89 18.03 -11.89
CA SER A 38 15.65 19.49 -11.86
C SER A 38 14.46 19.96 -11.01
N ALA A 39 14.49 19.78 -9.68
CA ALA A 39 13.61 20.54 -8.81
C ALA A 39 14.12 21.98 -8.71
N ARG A 40 13.73 22.81 -9.68
CA ARG A 40 13.19 24.11 -9.26
C ARG A 40 12.09 23.74 -8.28
N ALA A 41 12.09 24.31 -7.06
CA ALA A 41 11.03 24.11 -6.09
C ALA A 41 9.69 24.24 -6.81
N GLY A 42 9.10 23.11 -7.20
CA GLY A 42 7.95 23.07 -8.07
C GLY A 42 6.80 23.55 -7.22
N ILE A 43 6.11 24.58 -7.68
CA ILE A 43 4.85 24.99 -7.07
C ILE A 43 3.98 23.73 -7.09
N ALA A 44 3.55 23.24 -5.93
CA ALA A 44 2.59 22.14 -5.89
C ALA A 44 1.31 22.63 -6.57
N CYS A 45 0.73 21.84 -7.47
CA CYS A 45 -0.57 22.21 -8.01
C CYS A 45 -1.60 22.26 -6.86
N GLU A 46 -2.72 22.93 -7.08
CA GLU A 46 -3.89 22.86 -6.17
C GLU A 46 -4.20 21.40 -5.80
N GLU A 47 -4.57 21.17 -4.54
CA GLU A 47 -4.84 19.84 -4.03
C GLU A 47 -5.90 19.13 -4.87
N THR A 48 -5.55 17.97 -5.41
CA THR A 48 -6.53 17.18 -6.16
C THR A 48 -7.43 16.41 -5.20
N PRO A 49 -8.74 16.31 -5.51
CA PRO A 49 -9.66 15.58 -4.66
C PRO A 49 -9.31 14.09 -4.63
N ILE A 50 -9.45 13.50 -3.46
CA ILE A 50 -9.27 12.06 -3.25
C ILE A 50 -10.38 11.29 -3.99
N VAL A 51 -9.98 10.32 -4.82
CA VAL A 51 -10.90 9.46 -5.57
C VAL A 51 -11.04 8.10 -4.90
N TRP A 52 -12.28 7.60 -4.77
CA TRP A 52 -12.57 6.28 -4.22
C TRP A 52 -13.18 5.34 -5.28
N ARG A 53 -12.61 4.15 -5.44
CA ARG A 53 -13.19 3.08 -6.29
C ARG A 53 -14.18 2.19 -5.55
N ASN A 54 -13.82 1.75 -4.33
CA ASN A 54 -14.62 0.80 -3.54
C ASN A 54 -14.65 1.21 -2.05
N ASN A 55 -15.24 2.37 -1.73
CA ASN A 55 -15.28 2.93 -0.37
C ASN A 55 -16.09 2.10 0.65
N ASN A 56 -16.85 1.11 0.20
CA ASN A 56 -17.66 0.23 1.05
C ASN A 56 -17.09 -1.20 1.17
N MET A 57 -15.88 -1.44 0.65
CA MET A 57 -15.27 -2.76 0.64
C MET A 57 -13.98 -2.78 1.44
N THR A 58 -13.80 -3.83 2.24
CA THR A 58 -12.53 -4.08 2.92
C THR A 58 -11.55 -4.72 1.95
N CYS A 59 -10.32 -4.18 1.92
CA CYS A 59 -9.22 -4.70 1.14
C CYS A 59 -8.92 -6.16 1.55
N PRO A 60 -8.79 -7.08 0.58
CA PRO A 60 -8.22 -8.39 0.83
C PRO A 60 -6.79 -8.27 1.38
N GLU A 61 -6.29 -9.36 1.96
CA GLU A 61 -4.92 -9.40 2.47
C GLU A 61 -3.91 -9.04 1.37
N ARG A 62 -2.92 -8.20 1.71
CA ARG A 62 -1.87 -7.70 0.81
C ARG A 62 -2.37 -6.97 -0.45
N ALA A 63 -3.64 -6.58 -0.49
CA ALA A 63 -4.17 -5.80 -1.60
C ALA A 63 -3.62 -4.36 -1.58
N VAL A 64 -3.44 -3.79 -2.76
CA VAL A 64 -3.14 -2.37 -2.94
C VAL A 64 -4.38 -1.57 -2.53
N CYS A 65 -4.31 -0.88 -1.40
CA CYS A 65 -5.40 -0.06 -0.87
C CYS A 65 -5.45 1.34 -1.45
N ALA A 66 -4.34 1.85 -1.98
CA ALA A 66 -4.31 3.10 -2.73
C ALA A 66 -3.18 3.13 -3.77
N ASP A 67 -3.43 3.83 -4.86
CA ASP A 67 -2.43 4.26 -5.82
C ASP A 67 -2.23 5.78 -5.67
N VAL A 68 -0.97 6.21 -5.62
CA VAL A 68 -0.60 7.63 -5.64
C VAL A 68 0.19 7.89 -6.91
N PHE A 69 -0.31 8.79 -7.73
CA PHE A 69 0.30 9.22 -8.98
C PHE A 69 0.89 10.61 -8.80
N LEU A 70 2.13 10.79 -9.23
CA LEU A 70 2.82 12.07 -9.33
C LEU A 70 2.92 12.43 -10.80
N THR A 71 2.17 13.43 -11.25
CA THR A 71 2.14 13.83 -12.66
C THR A 71 2.52 15.30 -12.79
N PRO A 72 3.46 15.65 -13.68
CA PRO A 72 3.69 17.05 -14.01
C PRO A 72 2.47 17.60 -14.76
N ARG A 73 1.99 18.77 -14.34
CA ARG A 73 0.91 19.50 -15.01
C ARG A 73 1.45 20.84 -15.49
N GLU A 74 1.18 21.14 -16.76
CA GLU A 74 1.46 22.46 -17.33
C GLU A 74 0.33 23.42 -16.98
N LEU A 75 0.70 24.61 -16.50
CA LEU A 75 -0.20 25.71 -16.15
C LEU A 75 -0.43 26.60 -17.38
N GLU A 76 -1.46 27.45 -17.32
CA GLU A 76 -1.82 28.34 -18.45
C GLU A 76 -0.70 29.33 -18.84
N ASP A 77 0.18 29.65 -17.88
CA ASP A 77 1.37 30.49 -18.10
C ASP A 77 2.58 29.73 -18.66
N GLY A 78 2.44 28.43 -18.97
CA GLY A 78 3.49 27.55 -19.45
C GLY A 78 4.45 27.05 -18.36
N SER A 79 4.23 27.40 -17.10
CA SER A 79 4.99 26.83 -15.98
C SER A 79 4.52 25.40 -15.65
N GLN A 80 5.33 24.64 -14.92
CA GLN A 80 4.99 23.27 -14.52
C GLN A 80 4.81 23.19 -13.00
N CYS A 81 3.76 22.49 -12.58
CA CYS A 81 3.51 22.12 -11.20
C CYS A 81 3.46 20.59 -11.05
N GLU A 82 3.79 20.07 -9.87
CA GLU A 82 3.62 18.64 -9.57
C GLU A 82 2.21 18.41 -9.02
N GLU A 83 1.45 17.54 -9.68
CA GLU A 83 0.10 17.15 -9.29
C GLU A 83 0.14 15.77 -8.62
N LYS A 84 -0.27 15.70 -7.35
CA LYS A 84 -0.39 14.45 -6.59
C LYS A 84 -1.85 13.98 -6.61
N ARG A 85 -2.13 12.88 -7.32
CA ARG A 85 -3.46 12.25 -7.37
C ARG A 85 -3.51 10.98 -6.53
N ILE A 86 -4.49 10.88 -5.65
CA ILE A 86 -4.67 9.74 -4.75
C ILE A 86 -5.94 8.97 -5.13
N LEU A 87 -5.79 7.67 -5.35
CA LEU A 87 -6.86 6.77 -5.72
C LEU A 87 -6.98 5.65 -4.70
N HIS A 88 -7.97 5.74 -3.81
CA HIS A 88 -8.28 4.65 -2.89
C HIS A 88 -9.03 3.53 -3.58
N ASN A 89 -8.46 2.32 -3.50
CA ASN A 89 -9.05 1.13 -4.07
C ASN A 89 -10.02 0.45 -3.09
N CYS A 90 -9.81 0.54 -1.78
CA CYS A 90 -10.64 -0.08 -0.75
C CYS A 90 -10.29 0.44 0.65
N LEU A 91 -11.13 0.14 1.65
CA LEU A 91 -10.85 0.41 3.06
C LEU A 91 -9.95 -0.67 3.66
N CYS A 92 -9.06 -0.30 4.57
CA CYS A 92 -8.29 -1.26 5.32
C CYS A 92 -9.14 -2.00 6.38
N PRO A 93 -8.66 -3.15 6.90
CA PRO A 93 -9.36 -3.87 7.97
C PRO A 93 -9.75 -2.94 9.12
N GLY A 94 -10.95 -3.14 9.67
CA GLY A 94 -11.54 -2.25 10.68
C GLY A 94 -12.12 -0.95 10.12
N GLY A 95 -12.26 -0.81 8.79
CA GLY A 95 -12.84 0.39 8.16
C GLY A 95 -11.89 1.59 8.11
N SER A 96 -10.59 1.37 8.33
CA SER A 96 -9.58 2.41 8.35
C SER A 96 -9.21 2.88 6.93
N VAL A 97 -8.79 4.15 6.82
CA VAL A 97 -8.27 4.70 5.56
C VAL A 97 -6.90 4.09 5.26
N CYS A 98 -6.60 3.88 3.98
CA CYS A 98 -5.30 3.38 3.53
C CYS A 98 -4.17 4.31 4.01
N PRO A 99 -3.06 3.80 4.56
CA PRO A 99 -1.96 4.61 5.09
C PRO A 99 -1.06 5.18 3.96
N PHE A 100 -1.62 5.94 3.04
CA PHE A 100 -0.95 6.43 1.81
C PHE A 100 0.17 7.46 2.05
N GLU A 101 0.38 7.88 3.30
CA GLU A 101 1.45 8.81 3.67
C GLU A 101 2.60 8.11 4.40
N LYS A 102 2.45 6.82 4.73
CA LYS A 102 3.45 6.07 5.50
C LYS A 102 4.45 5.37 4.57
N PRO A 103 5.76 5.69 4.64
CA PRO A 103 6.77 5.08 3.78
C PRO A 103 6.82 3.55 3.87
N SER A 104 6.63 3.01 5.07
CA SER A 104 6.63 1.56 5.34
C SER A 104 5.45 0.79 4.74
N HIS A 105 4.56 1.45 4.00
CA HIS A 105 3.36 0.86 3.41
C HIS A 105 3.34 0.91 1.89
N PHE A 106 4.34 1.52 1.24
CA PHE A 106 4.35 1.64 -0.22
C PHE A 106 5.42 0.81 -0.91
N LEU A 107 5.13 0.49 -2.16
CA LEU A 107 6.07 -0.04 -3.15
C LEU A 107 6.00 0.84 -4.40
N TYR A 108 7.10 0.93 -5.13
CA TYR A 108 7.11 1.58 -6.43
C TYR A 108 6.51 0.66 -7.49
N ALA A 109 5.51 1.16 -8.21
CA ALA A 109 5.07 0.58 -9.48
C ALA A 109 5.81 1.22 -10.66
N SER A 110 6.18 2.49 -10.53
CA SER A 110 7.10 3.24 -11.38
C SER A 110 7.67 4.42 -10.57
N ALA A 111 8.54 5.25 -11.16
CA ALA A 111 9.02 6.48 -10.51
C ALA A 111 7.89 7.47 -10.18
N LEU A 112 6.82 7.45 -10.98
CA LEU A 112 5.66 8.35 -10.86
C LEU A 112 4.45 7.71 -10.18
N GLN A 113 4.48 6.40 -9.91
CA GLN A 113 3.38 5.67 -9.29
C GLN A 113 3.84 4.89 -8.07
N ARG A 114 3.21 5.19 -6.93
CA ARG A 114 3.40 4.48 -5.67
C ARG A 114 2.14 3.70 -5.33
N GLN A 115 2.31 2.45 -4.92
CA GLN A 115 1.23 1.57 -4.53
C GLN A 115 1.31 1.29 -3.04
N TYR A 116 0.23 1.55 -2.33
CA TYR A 116 0.15 1.40 -0.88
C TYR A 116 -0.68 0.19 -0.49
N THR A 117 -0.28 -0.48 0.59
CA THR A 117 -1.04 -1.60 1.17
C THR A 117 -1.42 -1.31 2.63
N CYS A 118 -2.46 -1.99 3.11
CA CYS A 118 -2.90 -1.83 4.50
C CYS A 118 -1.89 -2.36 5.52
N GLN A 119 -1.04 -3.29 5.10
CA GLN A 119 -0.04 -3.94 5.93
C GLN A 119 1.33 -3.31 5.67
N ASN A 120 2.24 -3.45 6.62
CA ASN A 120 3.62 -2.99 6.42
C ASN A 120 4.28 -3.87 5.33
N ILE A 121 4.76 -3.23 4.27
CA ILE A 121 5.34 -3.91 3.10
C ILE A 121 6.71 -4.53 3.39
N CYS A 122 7.43 -4.08 4.41
CA CYS A 122 8.72 -4.63 4.81
C CYS A 122 8.61 -6.05 5.42
N ARG A 123 7.39 -6.51 5.71
CA ARG A 123 7.11 -7.90 6.06
C ARG A 123 7.06 -8.83 4.85
N LEU A 124 6.99 -8.29 3.63
CA LEU A 124 7.03 -9.09 2.41
C LEU A 124 8.46 -9.54 2.12
N PRO A 125 8.67 -10.80 1.71
CA PRO A 125 9.97 -11.25 1.26
C PRO A 125 10.37 -10.54 -0.03
N TYR A 126 11.67 -10.39 -0.26
CA TYR A 126 12.17 -10.05 -1.59
C TYR A 126 11.84 -11.16 -2.58
N CYS A 127 11.46 -10.79 -3.81
CA CYS A 127 11.17 -11.76 -4.86
C CYS A 127 12.39 -12.65 -5.17
N GLY A 128 13.62 -12.12 -5.08
CA GLY A 128 14.85 -12.90 -5.21
C GLY A 128 15.07 -13.97 -4.13
N ASN A 129 14.37 -13.87 -3.00
CA ASN A 129 14.48 -14.83 -1.89
C ASN A 129 13.43 -15.96 -1.97
N ILE A 130 12.51 -15.90 -2.94
CA ILE A 130 11.47 -16.92 -3.10
C ILE A 130 12.02 -18.04 -3.98
N ARG A 131 11.93 -19.29 -3.49
CA ARG A 131 12.31 -20.50 -4.23
C ARG A 131 11.27 -20.88 -5.29
N SER A 132 11.06 -20.00 -6.26
CA SER A 132 10.23 -20.23 -7.45
C SER A 132 11.05 -19.92 -8.70
N MET A 133 10.81 -20.63 -9.81
CA MET A 133 11.49 -20.33 -11.09
C MET A 133 11.14 -18.93 -11.60
N THR A 134 9.94 -18.42 -11.27
CA THR A 134 9.47 -17.09 -11.64
C THR A 134 8.70 -16.48 -10.47
N PRO A 135 9.39 -15.80 -9.53
CA PRO A 135 8.72 -15.14 -8.41
C PRO A 135 7.86 -13.98 -8.91
N VAL A 136 6.58 -14.03 -8.57
CA VAL A 136 5.59 -13.01 -8.94
C VAL A 136 5.60 -11.92 -7.88
N ALA A 137 5.89 -10.69 -8.28
CA ALA A 137 5.87 -9.52 -7.40
C ALA A 137 4.44 -9.08 -7.10
N GLN A 138 3.61 -9.07 -8.14
CA GLN A 138 2.27 -8.54 -8.08
C GLN A 138 1.32 -9.40 -8.93
N THR A 139 0.14 -9.65 -8.39
CA THR A 139 -0.93 -10.39 -9.06
C THR A 139 -2.18 -9.53 -9.15
N VAL A 140 -2.71 -9.34 -10.36
CA VAL A 140 -4.06 -8.78 -10.56
C VAL A 140 -5.05 -9.93 -10.50
N VAL A 141 -5.89 -9.93 -9.47
CA VAL A 141 -6.92 -10.92 -9.25
C VAL A 141 -8.22 -10.39 -9.82
N ASN A 142 -8.69 -10.99 -10.92
CA ASN A 142 -9.95 -10.60 -11.55
C ASN A 142 -11.14 -11.35 -10.96
N GLU A 143 -12.31 -10.70 -10.96
CA GLU A 143 -13.59 -11.29 -10.56
C GLU A 143 -13.56 -12.00 -9.19
N ALA A 144 -12.87 -11.41 -8.22
CA ALA A 144 -12.65 -12.03 -6.92
C ALA A 144 -13.96 -12.13 -6.12
N ILE A 145 -14.43 -13.35 -5.87
CA ILE A 145 -15.67 -13.61 -5.13
C ILE A 145 -15.63 -12.98 -3.72
N ASN A 146 -14.50 -13.11 -3.03
CA ASN A 146 -14.27 -12.52 -1.70
C ASN A 146 -14.14 -10.99 -1.71
N PHE A 147 -14.13 -10.38 -2.89
CA PHE A 147 -14.11 -8.93 -3.10
C PHE A 147 -15.25 -8.52 -4.04
N GLY A 148 -16.43 -9.13 -3.85
CA GLY A 148 -17.67 -8.72 -4.53
C GLY A 148 -17.61 -8.84 -6.05
N ARG A 149 -16.86 -9.83 -6.57
CA ARG A 149 -16.58 -10.03 -8.00
C ARG A 149 -15.86 -8.84 -8.66
N ARG A 150 -15.14 -8.03 -7.90
CA ARG A 150 -14.30 -6.93 -8.42
C ARG A 150 -12.87 -7.39 -8.63
N THR A 151 -12.10 -6.58 -9.35
CA THR A 151 -10.67 -6.78 -9.55
C THR A 151 -9.88 -6.05 -8.47
N TYR A 152 -8.80 -6.66 -7.98
CA TYR A 152 -7.83 -6.00 -7.12
C TYR A 152 -6.41 -6.44 -7.45
N THR A 153 -5.46 -5.59 -7.09
CA THR A 153 -4.03 -5.87 -7.18
C THR A 153 -3.54 -6.38 -5.83
N ARG A 154 -2.85 -7.52 -5.81
CA ARG A 154 -2.20 -8.10 -4.63
C ARG A 154 -0.69 -8.05 -4.76
N MET A 155 -0.02 -7.67 -3.67
CA MET A 155 1.44 -7.74 -3.55
C MET A 155 1.85 -9.10 -2.97
N ASP A 156 2.65 -9.85 -3.70
CA ASP A 156 3.10 -11.19 -3.30
C ASP A 156 4.53 -11.15 -2.75
N CYS A 157 5.41 -10.34 -3.34
CA CYS A 157 6.75 -10.06 -2.87
C CYS A 157 7.23 -8.67 -3.30
N ARG A 158 8.30 -8.17 -2.65
CA ARG A 158 8.90 -6.88 -3.01
C ARG A 158 10.04 -7.07 -4.00
N CYS A 159 10.09 -6.19 -4.99
CA CYS A 159 11.24 -6.11 -5.88
C CYS A 159 12.45 -5.54 -5.15
N SER A 160 13.64 -6.00 -5.52
CA SER A 160 14.88 -5.41 -5.04
C SER A 160 15.02 -3.97 -5.55
N ARG A 161 15.97 -3.23 -4.98
CA ARG A 161 16.33 -1.89 -5.43
C ARG A 161 16.42 -1.78 -6.96
N HIS A 162 15.93 -0.67 -7.52
CA HIS A 162 15.89 -0.38 -8.96
C HIS A 162 15.05 -1.33 -9.83
N HIS A 163 14.28 -2.23 -9.21
CA HIS A 163 13.35 -3.10 -9.91
C HIS A 163 11.91 -2.75 -9.52
N VAL A 164 11.00 -2.87 -10.48
CA VAL A 164 9.56 -2.68 -10.29
C VAL A 164 8.80 -3.85 -10.90
N PRO A 165 7.55 -4.11 -10.48
CA PRO A 165 6.70 -5.08 -11.14
C PRO A 165 6.50 -4.68 -12.61
N PHE A 166 6.96 -5.52 -13.54
CA PHE A 166 6.79 -5.34 -14.97
C PHE A 166 6.12 -6.56 -15.58
N GLY A 167 5.21 -6.31 -16.52
CA GLY A 167 4.34 -7.34 -17.07
C GLY A 167 4.92 -7.97 -18.32
N THR A 168 5.28 -9.26 -18.24
CA THR A 168 4.95 -10.19 -19.31
C THR A 168 3.54 -10.69 -19.01
N HIS A 169 2.53 -10.32 -19.81
CA HIS A 169 1.14 -10.74 -19.62
C HIS A 169 1.00 -12.26 -19.60
N ARG A 170 1.14 -12.89 -18.43
CA ARG A 170 0.86 -14.31 -18.23
C ARG A 170 -0.54 -14.43 -17.66
N ALA A 171 -1.51 -14.68 -18.54
CA ALA A 171 -2.85 -15.06 -18.11
C ALA A 171 -2.78 -16.47 -17.54
N VAL A 172 -2.74 -16.59 -16.21
CA VAL A 172 -2.82 -17.90 -15.57
C VAL A 172 -4.30 -18.24 -15.42
N GLN A 173 -4.74 -19.25 -16.15
CA GLN A 173 -6.06 -19.85 -16.00
C GLN A 173 -5.95 -21.00 -15.01
N THR A 174 -6.38 -20.79 -13.77
CA THR A 174 -6.57 -21.93 -12.86
C THR A 174 -7.90 -22.59 -13.20
N SER A 175 -7.85 -23.77 -13.80
CA SER A 175 -9.03 -24.54 -14.18
C SER A 175 -9.83 -24.97 -12.93
N PRO A 176 -11.16 -24.85 -12.88
CA PRO A 176 -11.91 -25.31 -11.74
C PRO A 176 -12.12 -26.82 -11.78
N ALA A 177 -11.55 -27.52 -10.80
CA ALA A 177 -12.40 -28.43 -10.06
C ALA A 177 -13.49 -27.58 -9.38
N ARG A 178 -14.70 -27.58 -9.97
CA ARG A 178 -15.99 -27.07 -9.46
C ARG A 178 -16.24 -25.56 -9.25
N ASN A 179 -15.26 -24.67 -9.08
CA ASN A 179 -15.51 -23.25 -8.76
C ASN A 179 -14.79 -22.23 -9.67
N GLY A 180 -15.30 -22.02 -10.90
CA GLY A 180 -14.98 -20.87 -11.77
C GLY A 180 -13.56 -20.77 -12.33
N ILE A 181 -13.43 -20.26 -13.56
CA ILE A 181 -12.14 -19.90 -14.16
C ILE A 181 -11.66 -18.61 -13.47
N LYS A 182 -10.54 -18.66 -12.76
CA LYS A 182 -9.88 -17.44 -12.29
C LYS A 182 -8.82 -17.04 -13.30
N LYS A 183 -8.89 -15.79 -13.78
CA LYS A 183 -7.90 -15.17 -14.65
C LYS A 183 -7.03 -14.26 -13.80
N PHE A 184 -5.75 -14.60 -13.69
CA PHE A 184 -4.77 -13.75 -13.03
C PHE A 184 -3.84 -13.11 -14.05
N VAL A 185 -3.42 -11.88 -13.81
CA VAL A 185 -2.27 -11.28 -14.51
C VAL A 185 -1.14 -11.17 -13.51
N GLU A 186 -0.02 -11.82 -13.81
CA GLU A 186 1.16 -11.85 -12.96
C GLU A 186 2.22 -10.88 -13.49
N TYR A 187 2.87 -10.15 -12.58
CA TYR A 187 3.97 -9.23 -12.87
C TYR A 187 5.20 -9.70 -12.11
N VAL A 188 6.34 -9.74 -12.81
CA VAL A 188 7.63 -10.13 -12.24
C VAL A 188 8.50 -8.89 -12.07
N CYS A 189 9.50 -8.95 -11.20
CA CYS A 189 10.43 -7.83 -11.06
C CYS A 189 11.29 -7.71 -12.30
N SER A 190 11.29 -6.53 -12.92
CA SER A 190 12.23 -6.16 -13.97
C SER A 190 12.98 -4.90 -13.56
N ARG A 191 14.20 -4.77 -14.06
CA ARG A 191 14.94 -3.51 -13.91
C ARG A 191 14.18 -2.44 -14.68
N SER A 192 13.94 -1.31 -14.04
CA SER A 192 13.32 -0.18 -14.73
C SER A 192 14.34 0.44 -15.69
N GLU A 193 14.03 0.46 -16.99
CA GLU A 193 14.94 0.94 -18.04
C GLU A 193 15.27 2.44 -17.90
N ASN A 194 14.38 3.20 -17.25
CA ASN A 194 14.48 4.65 -17.12
C ASN A 194 14.74 5.12 -15.67
N GLU A 195 14.86 4.21 -14.69
CA GLU A 195 14.71 4.58 -13.28
C GLU A 195 15.83 3.99 -12.39
N ASN A 196 17.09 4.31 -12.71
CA ASN A 196 18.29 3.91 -11.96
C ASN A 196 18.35 4.42 -10.49
N MET A 197 17.29 5.01 -9.95
CA MET A 197 17.29 5.61 -8.60
C MET A 197 16.12 5.18 -7.72
N ILE A 198 15.29 4.20 -8.11
CA ILE A 198 14.21 3.74 -7.22
C ILE A 198 14.79 3.14 -5.94
N PRO A 199 14.58 3.77 -4.76
CA PRO A 199 15.05 3.24 -3.49
C PRO A 199 14.14 2.09 -3.03
N ASP A 200 14.68 1.21 -2.19
CA ASP A 200 13.84 0.31 -1.42
C ASP A 200 13.34 1.04 -0.16
N PRO A 201 12.03 1.25 0.02
CA PRO A 201 11.47 1.90 1.21
C PRO A 201 11.74 1.17 2.53
N CYS A 202 12.29 -0.04 2.49
CA CYS A 202 12.62 -0.85 3.67
C CYS A 202 14.12 -0.99 3.97
N GLU A 203 15.01 -0.39 3.16
CA GLU A 203 16.47 -0.40 3.39
C GLU A 203 16.94 0.82 4.21
N ILE A 204 16.08 1.33 5.12
CA ILE A 204 16.36 2.50 5.97
C ILE A 204 17.20 2.11 7.18
#